data_AF-A0A0F9TMX6-F1
#
_entry.id   AF-A0A0F9TMX6-F1
#
_cell.length_a   1.000
_cell.length_b   1.000
_cell.length_c   1.000
_cell.angle_alpha   90.00
_cell.angle_beta   90.00
_cell.angle_gamma   90.00
#
_symmetry.space_group_name_H-M   'P 1'
#
loop_
_entity.id
_entity.type
_entity.pdbx_description
1 polymer ?
#
loop_
_entity_poly.entity_id
_entity_poly.type
_entity_poly.pdbx_seq_one_letter_code
_entity_poly.pdbx_strand_id
1 'polypeptide(L)' 'MTRDEGAILSHLTSAWDAFVALTDHHPDDIEDFRRRIHALQDQLMARPTRRSEHMSEIRNTDPAIMNMWAK' A
#
# COMPACT_ATOMS: atom_id res chain seq x y z
N MET A 1 6.00 -6.22 1.64
CA MET A 1 4.58 -6.28 1.23
C MET A 1 4.07 -7.69 1.50
N THR A 2 2.85 -7.86 2.02
CA THR A 2 2.23 -9.20 2.16
C THR A 2 1.67 -9.68 0.83
N ARG A 3 1.33 -10.98 0.76
CA ARG A 3 0.61 -11.55 -0.39
C ARG A 3 -0.73 -10.85 -0.62
N ASP A 4 -1.48 -10.59 0.43
CA ASP A 4 -2.79 -9.94 0.35
C ASP A 4 -2.67 -8.49 -0.13
N GLU A 5 -1.67 -7.75 0.35
CA GLU A 5 -1.38 -6.39 -0.14
C GLU A 5 -1.05 -6.40 -1.64
N GLY A 6 -0.28 -7.38 -2.11
CA GLY A 6 0.00 -7.58 -3.53
C GLY A 6 -1.23 -7.93 -4.36
N ALA A 7 -2.14 -8.75 -3.81
CA ALA A 7 -3.41 -9.09 -4.48
C ALA A 7 -4.29 -7.85 -4.65
N ILE A 8 -4.37 -6.98 -3.64
CA ILE A 8 -5.13 -5.73 -3.74
C ILE A 8 -4.54 -4.83 -4.84
N LEU A 9 -3.21 -4.68 -4.92
CA LEU A 9 -2.57 -3.91 -6.00
C LEU A 9 -2.93 -4.47 -7.39
N SER A 10 -2.92 -5.80 -7.55
CA SER A 10 -3.33 -6.44 -8.80
C SER A 10 -4.79 -6.15 -9.17
N HIS A 11 -5.69 -6.10 -8.18
CA HIS A 11 -7.08 -5.70 -8.42
C HIS A 11 -7.21 -4.24 -8.83
N LEU A 12 -6.41 -3.33 -8.25
CA LEU A 12 -6.39 -1.92 -8.66
C LEU A 12 -5.90 -1.75 -10.10
N THR A 13 -4.86 -2.49 -10.50
CA THR A 13 -4.41 -2.51 -11.91
C THR A 13 -5.50 -3.05 -12.84
N SER A 14 -6.15 -4.16 -12.46
CA SER A 14 -7.24 -4.72 -13.27
C SER A 14 -8.42 -3.76 -13.39
N ALA A 15 -8.72 -2.98 -12.35
CA ALA A 15 -9.75 -1.96 -12.37
C ALA A 15 -9.39 -0.80 -13.32
N TRP A 16 -8.12 -0.39 -13.36
CA TRP A 16 -7.62 0.56 -14.36
C TRP A 16 -7.81 0.05 -15.79
N ASP A 17 -7.39 -1.19 -16.05
CA ASP A 17 -7.49 -1.79 -17.39
C ASP A 17 -8.95 -1.87 -17.84
N ALA A 18 -9.84 -2.31 -16.95
CA ALA A 18 -11.28 -2.39 -17.22
C ALA A 18 -11.91 -1.00 -17.44
N PHE A 19 -11.49 0.00 -16.66
CA PHE A 19 -11.96 1.37 -16.82
C PHE A 19 -11.54 1.94 -18.17
N VAL A 20 -10.25 1.88 -18.55
CA VAL A 20 -9.80 2.41 -19.85
C VAL A 20 -10.50 1.74 -21.04
N ALA A 21 -10.93 0.49 -20.89
CA ALA A 21 -11.63 -0.26 -21.93
C ALA A 21 -13.12 0.14 -22.14
N LEU A 22 -13.74 0.94 -21.27
CA LEU A 22 -15.13 1.38 -21.53
C LEU A 22 -15.16 2.32 -22.75
N THR A 23 -16.26 2.30 -23.50
CA THR A 23 -16.34 2.94 -24.82
C THR A 23 -16.59 4.45 -24.75
N ASP A 24 -17.07 4.98 -23.61
CA ASP A 24 -17.35 6.39 -23.39
C ASP A 24 -16.81 6.84 -22.03
N HIS A 25 -15.85 7.76 -22.05
CA HIS A 25 -15.35 8.45 -20.85
C HIS A 25 -15.36 9.94 -21.11
N HIS A 26 -15.80 10.73 -20.13
CA HIS A 26 -15.43 12.13 -20.16
C HIS A 26 -13.90 12.23 -19.90
N PRO A 27 -13.16 13.15 -20.56
CA PRO A 27 -11.73 13.31 -20.31
C PRO A 27 -11.35 13.48 -18.84
N ASP A 28 -12.22 14.15 -18.06
CA ASP A 28 -12.01 14.32 -16.61
C ASP A 28 -12.15 13.01 -15.84
N ASP A 29 -12.96 12.05 -16.31
CA ASP A 29 -13.15 10.76 -15.64
C ASP A 29 -11.84 9.96 -15.63
N ILE A 30 -11.06 10.04 -16.72
CA ILE A 30 -9.75 9.38 -16.81
C ILE A 30 -8.79 9.93 -15.76
N GLU A 31 -8.73 11.26 -15.64
CA GLU A 31 -7.83 11.90 -14.68
C GLU A 31 -8.25 11.61 -13.24
N ASP A 32 -9.54 11.73 -12.95
CA ASP A 32 -10.07 11.47 -11.61
C ASP A 32 -9.92 10.01 -11.20
N PHE A 33 -10.19 9.07 -12.10
CA PHE A 33 -10.04 7.64 -11.82
C PHE A 33 -8.58 7.26 -11.60
N ARG A 34 -7.67 7.75 -12.47
CA ARG A 34 -6.23 7.57 -12.34
C ARG A 34 -5.70 8.09 -11.00
N ARG A 35 -6.06 9.33 -10.64
CA ARG A 35 -5.64 9.96 -9.38
C ARG A 35 -6.10 9.16 -8.16
N ARG A 36 -7.34 8.66 -8.16
CA ARG A 36 -7.89 7.85 -7.07
C ARG A 36 -7.20 6.48 -6.96
N ILE A 37 -6.92 5.82 -8.08
CA ILE A 37 -6.15 4.58 -8.09
C ILE A 37 -4.75 4.79 -7.51
N HIS A 38 -4.04 5.84 -7.92
CA HIS A 38 -2.71 6.13 -7.38
C HIS A 38 -2.75 6.41 -5.88
N ALA A 39 -3.73 7.16 -5.38
CA ALA A 39 -3.87 7.37 -3.93
C ALA A 39 -4.03 6.06 -3.15
N LEU A 40 -4.78 5.09 -3.69
CA LEU A 40 -4.94 3.77 -3.09
C LEU A 40 -3.65 2.94 -3.15
N GLN A 41 -2.95 2.98 -4.29
CA GLN A 41 -1.66 2.32 -4.47
C GLN A 41 -0.62 2.88 -3.50
N ASP A 42 -0.49 4.21 -3.39
CA ASP A 42 0.42 4.88 -2.46
C ASP A 42 0.16 4.47 -1.01
N GLN A 43 -1.12 4.44 -0.61
CA GLN A 43 -1.51 4.00 0.72
C GLN A 43 -1.07 2.55 1.00
N LEU A 44 -1.27 1.64 0.05
CA LEU A 44 -0.85 0.24 0.18
C LEU A 44 0.67 0.09 0.23
N MET A 45 1.38 0.81 -0.65
CA MET A 45 2.83 0.77 -0.76
C MET A 45 3.53 1.36 0.48
N ALA A 46 2.87 2.27 1.21
CA ALA A 46 3.38 2.80 2.48
C ALA A 46 3.24 1.80 3.66
N ARG A 47 2.35 0.80 3.58
CA ARG A 47 2.05 -0.10 4.71
C ARG A 47 3.25 -0.93 5.18
N PRO A 48 4.09 -1.53 4.32
CA PRO A 48 5.25 -2.28 4.76
C PRO A 48 6.22 -1.42 5.57
N THR A 49 6.44 -0.17 5.14
CA THR A 49 7.31 0.77 5.85
C THR A 49 6.76 1.10 7.22
N ARG A 50 5.49 1.52 7.31
CA ARG A 50 4.82 1.80 8.59
C ARG A 50 4.84 0.60 9.55
N ARG A 51 4.68 -0.61 9.02
CA ARG A 51 4.77 -1.85 9.81
C ARG A 51 6.18 -2.05 10.36
N SER A 52 7.21 -1.84 9.53
CA SER A 52 8.61 -1.96 9.95
C SER A 52 8.98 -0.91 11.00
N GLU A 53 8.54 0.34 10.82
CA GLU A 53 8.75 1.43 11.79
C GLU A 53 8.09 1.10 13.13
N HIS A 54 6.81 0.71 13.10
CA HIS A 54 6.09 0.31 14.32
C HIS A 54 6.77 -0.86 15.07
N MET A 55 7.26 -1.87 14.35
CA MET A 55 8.03 -2.96 14.96
C MET A 55 9.36 -2.48 15.55
N SER A 56 10.01 -1.50 14.91
CA SER A 56 11.26 -0.90 15.38
C SER A 56 11.05 -0.08 16.64
N GLU A 57 9.97 0.70 16.71
CA GLU A 57 9.55 1.47 17.88
C GLU A 57 9.28 0.57 19.09
N ILE A 58 8.54 -0.53 18.91
CA ILE A 58 8.28 -1.51 19.98
C ILE A 58 9.59 -2.09 20.51
N ARG A 59 10.51 -2.49 19.62
CA ARG A 59 11.82 -3.03 20.04
C ARG A 59 12.63 -2.03 20.86
N ASN A 60 12.57 -0.74 20.51
CA ASN A 60 13.36 0.30 21.16
C ASN A 60 12.75 0.81 22.49
N THR A 61 11.45 0.56 22.72
CA THR A 61 10.74 1.03 23.91
C THR A 61 10.61 -0.01 25.02
N ASP A 62 10.94 -1.28 24.75
CA ASP A 62 10.96 -2.35 25.75
C ASP A 62 12.40 -2.74 26.18
N PRO A 63 12.86 -2.33 27.38
CA PRO A 63 14.19 -2.67 27.88
C PRO A 63 14.42 -4.18 28.11
N ALA A 64 13.36 -5.00 28.22
CA ALA A 64 13.49 -6.45 28.36
C ALA A 64 13.94 -7.13 27.05
N ILE A 65 13.45 -6.64 25.89
CA ILE A 65 13.84 -7.14 24.56
C ILE A 65 15.26 -6.70 24.20
N MET A 66 15.66 -5.49 24.58
CA MET A 66 16.99 -4.93 24.30
C MET A 66 18.12 -5.70 25.01
N ASN A 67 17.86 -6.24 26.21
CA ASN A 67 18.84 -7.04 26.97
C ASN A 67 18.86 -8.54 26.63
N MET A 68 17.87 -9.05 25.89
CA MET A 68 17.77 -10.48 25.55
C MET A 68 18.75 -10.92 24.44
N TRP A 69 19.30 -9.95 23.68
CA TRP A 69 20.27 -10.18 22.59
C TRP A 69 21.66 -9.59 22.91
N ALA A 70 21.89 -9.14 24.14
CA ALA A 70 23.16 -8.56 24.61
C ALA A 70 24.06 -9.57 25.35
N LYS A 71 23.78 -10.88 25.25
CA LYS A 71 24.63 -11.98 25.72
C LYS A 71 25.09 -12.81 24.52
#